data_AF-A0A523SKM7-F1
#
_entry.id   AF-A0A523SKM7-F1
#
_cell.length_a   1.000
_cell.length_b   1.000
_cell.length_c   1.000
_cell.angle_alpha   90.00
_cell.angle_beta   90.00
_cell.angle_gamma   90.00
#
_symmetry.space_group_name_H-M   'P 1'
#
loop_
_entity.id
_entity.type
_entity.pdbx_description
1 polymer ?
#
loop_
_entity_poly.entity_id
_entity_poly.type
_entity_poly.pdbx_seq_one_letter_code
_entity_poly.pdbx_strand_id
1 'polypeptide(L)'
;VLSIVPNFLSNPRQKTYAMDVIDTIRKVILSTRRGTLILFTSYKMLNMAFNNLVQPLHENGITLLAQGRTGSRALITKEFKEIADSVLLGTYSFWEGIDIPGKALQNLIITKLPFPVPKEPIMEARAERLETMGLNPFNALFIPEAIIKLRQGFGRLMRAKDDGGIILVLDNRLINRDYGKRFLDSLPMRITISYSEEDFLNRISTFWKKQH
;
A
#
# COMPACT_ATOMS: atom_id res chain seq x y z
N VAL A 1 14.22 0.79 -8.00
CA VAL A 1 13.01 0.49 -7.18
C VAL A 1 12.50 -0.90 -7.56
N LEU A 2 12.13 -1.72 -6.57
CA LEU A 2 11.54 -3.05 -6.76
C LEU A 2 10.04 -2.99 -6.49
N SER A 3 9.20 -3.45 -7.41
CA SER A 3 7.76 -3.60 -7.19
C SER A 3 7.34 -5.06 -7.18
N ILE A 4 6.67 -5.51 -6.13
CA ILE A 4 6.23 -6.90 -5.98
C ILE A 4 4.75 -6.99 -5.61
N VAL A 5 4.07 -8.01 -6.15
CA VAL A 5 2.77 -8.50 -5.71
C VAL A 5 2.88 -9.95 -5.23
N PRO A 6 2.50 -10.25 -3.97
CA PRO A 6 2.40 -11.60 -3.46
C PRO A 6 1.08 -12.26 -3.88
N ASN A 7 1.13 -13.19 -4.82
CA ASN A 7 -0.04 -13.94 -5.28
C ASN A 7 -0.48 -15.03 -4.28
N PHE A 8 0.38 -15.41 -3.35
CA PHE A 8 0.08 -16.40 -2.30
C PHE A 8 -0.87 -15.88 -1.20
N LEU A 9 -1.07 -14.56 -1.10
CA LEU A 9 -2.00 -14.02 -0.11
C LEU A 9 -3.45 -14.40 -0.44
N SER A 10 -4.26 -14.52 0.61
CA SER A 10 -5.70 -14.68 0.47
C SER A 10 -6.32 -13.55 -0.36
N ASN A 11 -7.47 -13.83 -0.97
CA ASN A 11 -8.22 -12.79 -1.68
C ASN A 11 -8.77 -11.76 -0.67
N PRO A 12 -8.82 -10.44 -0.97
CA PRO A 12 -9.38 -9.42 -0.08
C PRO A 12 -10.82 -9.60 0.37
N ARG A 13 -11.57 -10.53 -0.25
CA ARG A 13 -12.94 -10.93 0.15
C ARG A 13 -12.97 -12.04 1.21
N GLN A 14 -11.85 -12.72 1.46
CA GLN A 14 -11.75 -13.78 2.46
C GLN A 14 -11.57 -13.19 3.87
N LYS A 15 -12.03 -13.93 4.90
CA LYS A 15 -11.93 -13.50 6.30
C LYS A 15 -10.49 -13.46 6.82
N THR A 16 -9.63 -14.37 6.34
CA THR A 16 -8.22 -14.50 6.77
C THR A 16 -7.34 -13.35 6.28
N TYR A 17 -7.71 -12.75 5.14
CA TYR A 17 -6.92 -11.75 4.43
C TYR A 17 -6.30 -10.66 5.31
N ALA A 18 -7.07 -10.13 6.26
CA ALA A 18 -6.58 -9.04 7.10
C ALA A 18 -5.40 -9.49 7.97
N MET A 19 -5.48 -10.68 8.57
CA MET A 19 -4.39 -11.23 9.38
C MET A 19 -3.21 -11.67 8.51
N ASP A 20 -3.46 -12.28 7.35
CA ASP A 20 -2.39 -12.70 6.43
C ASP A 20 -1.56 -11.49 5.95
N VAL A 21 -2.24 -10.39 5.62
CA VAL A 21 -1.58 -9.13 5.26
C VAL A 21 -0.80 -8.54 6.42
N ILE A 22 -1.37 -8.52 7.63
CA ILE A 22 -0.70 -7.96 8.81
C ILE A 22 0.55 -8.76 9.17
N ASP A 23 0.48 -10.10 9.12
CA ASP A 23 1.64 -10.96 9.38
C ASP A 23 2.73 -10.78 8.31
N THR A 24 2.33 -10.69 7.04
CA THR A 24 3.26 -10.37 5.94
C THR A 24 3.94 -9.01 6.15
N ILE A 25 3.16 -7.99 6.51
CA ILE A 25 3.67 -6.64 6.82
C ILE A 25 4.70 -6.72 7.96
N ARG A 26 4.38 -7.43 9.05
CA ARG A 26 5.29 -7.60 10.19
C ARG A 26 6.62 -8.21 9.75
N LYS A 27 6.59 -9.30 8.96
CA LYS A 27 7.81 -9.96 8.43
C LYS A 27 8.63 -9.03 7.54
N VAL A 28 7.99 -8.23 6.68
CA VAL A 28 8.68 -7.25 5.83
C VAL A 28 9.33 -6.14 6.66
N ILE A 29 8.60 -5.58 7.63
CA ILE A 29 9.13 -4.51 8.48
C ILE A 29 10.35 -4.99 9.27
N LEU A 30 10.22 -6.14 9.95
CA LEU A 30 11.29 -6.68 10.80
C LEU A 30 12.53 -7.08 10.00
N SER A 31 12.37 -7.52 8.74
CA SER A 31 13.50 -7.90 7.87
C SER A 31 14.17 -6.72 7.17
N THR A 32 13.48 -5.59 7.03
CA THR A 32 14.03 -4.42 6.31
C THR A 32 14.51 -3.32 7.23
N ARG A 33 13.80 -3.02 8.33
CA ARG A 33 14.06 -1.90 9.26
C ARG A 33 14.31 -0.58 8.53
N ARG A 34 13.30 -0.15 7.77
CA ARG A 34 13.35 1.07 6.95
C ARG A 34 12.08 1.87 7.09
N GLY A 35 12.18 3.17 6.83
CA GLY A 35 11.05 4.08 6.71
C GLY A 35 9.97 3.52 5.79
N THR A 36 8.85 3.10 6.39
CA THR A 36 7.77 2.37 5.70
C THR A 36 6.45 3.11 5.83
N LEU A 37 5.81 3.43 4.71
CA LEU A 37 4.43 3.94 4.68
C LEU A 37 3.48 2.85 4.20
N ILE A 38 2.48 2.56 5.01
CA ILE A 38 1.46 1.53 4.75
C ILE A 38 0.11 2.20 4.54
N LEU A 39 -0.48 1.97 3.36
CA LEU A 39 -1.76 2.52 2.96
C LEU A 39 -2.89 1.49 3.07
N PHE A 40 -3.92 1.89 3.81
CA PHE A 40 -5.14 1.12 4.02
C PHE A 40 -6.34 1.77 3.31
N THR A 41 -7.27 0.95 2.81
CA THR A 41 -8.56 1.44 2.28
C THR A 41 -9.57 1.78 3.37
N SER A 42 -9.31 1.44 4.63
CA SER A 42 -10.22 1.77 5.74
C SER A 42 -9.50 1.88 7.08
N TYR A 43 -10.04 2.75 7.95
CA TYR A 43 -9.58 2.87 9.34
C TYR A 43 -9.73 1.57 10.13
N LYS A 44 -10.73 0.73 9.81
CA LYS A 44 -10.92 -0.57 10.46
C LYS A 44 -9.68 -1.45 10.31
N MET A 45 -9.15 -1.60 9.09
CA MET A 45 -7.97 -2.43 8.84
C MET A 45 -6.70 -1.76 9.38
N LEU A 46 -6.60 -0.43 9.32
CA LEU A 46 -5.52 0.34 9.92
C LEU A 46 -5.43 0.10 11.44
N ASN A 47 -6.55 0.23 12.15
CA ASN A 47 -6.61 0.02 13.60
C ASN A 47 -6.29 -1.43 13.98
N MET A 48 -6.75 -2.40 13.18
CA MET A 48 -6.41 -3.81 13.35
C MET A 48 -4.90 -4.04 13.18
N ALA A 49 -4.28 -3.46 12.15
CA ALA A 49 -2.84 -3.52 11.95
C ALA A 49 -2.09 -2.85 13.10
N PHE A 50 -2.50 -1.66 13.53
CA PHE A 50 -1.89 -0.96 14.66
C PHE A 50 -1.85 -1.83 15.93
N ASN A 51 -2.99 -2.41 16.30
CA ASN A 51 -3.09 -3.23 17.52
C ASN A 51 -2.23 -4.50 17.46
N ASN A 52 -2.01 -5.07 16.27
CA ASN A 52 -1.19 -6.28 16.09
C ASN A 52 0.31 -5.98 15.88
N LEU A 53 0.65 -4.76 15.47
CA LEU A 53 2.02 -4.38 15.15
C LEU A 53 2.70 -3.58 16.26
N VAL A 54 1.96 -2.86 17.11
CA VAL A 54 2.55 -1.94 18.09
C VAL A 54 3.55 -2.63 19.03
N GLN A 55 3.18 -3.76 19.61
CA GLN A 55 4.05 -4.50 20.53
C GLN A 55 5.28 -5.10 19.83
N PRO A 56 5.17 -5.93 18.77
CA PRO A 56 6.35 -6.53 18.14
C PRO A 56 7.28 -5.50 17.52
N LEU A 57 6.79 -4.36 17.03
CA LEU A 57 7.65 -3.29 16.51
C LEU A 57 8.38 -2.56 17.64
N HIS A 58 7.67 -2.25 18.74
CA HIS A 58 8.27 -1.61 19.90
C HIS A 58 9.38 -2.47 20.52
N GLU A 59 9.16 -3.78 20.67
CA GLU A 59 10.17 -4.74 21.14
C GLU A 59 11.42 -4.80 20.26
N ASN A 60 11.30 -4.40 18.98
CA ASN A 60 12.40 -4.32 18.03
C ASN A 60 12.95 -2.89 17.86
N GLY A 61 12.49 -1.92 18.65
CA GLY A 61 12.93 -0.51 18.58
C GLY A 61 12.47 0.22 17.31
N ILE A 62 11.36 -0.19 16.71
CA ILE A 62 10.77 0.44 15.52
C ILE A 62 9.59 1.31 15.95
N THR A 63 9.62 2.60 15.59
CA THR A 63 8.53 3.54 15.93
C THR A 63 7.31 3.29 15.04
N LEU A 64 6.16 3.00 15.64
CA LEU A 64 4.89 2.86 14.92
C LEU A 64 4.05 4.12 15.06
N LEU A 65 3.79 4.78 13.95
CA LEU A 65 2.96 5.97 13.81
C LEU A 65 1.67 5.60 13.09
N ALA A 66 0.53 6.12 13.53
CA ALA A 66 -0.76 5.79 12.93
C ALA A 66 -1.73 6.97 12.94
N GLN A 67 -2.30 7.24 11.76
CA GLN A 67 -3.33 8.26 11.55
C GLN A 67 -4.53 8.02 12.48
N GLY A 68 -4.87 9.02 13.29
CA GLY A 68 -5.98 8.94 14.25
C GLY A 68 -5.69 8.10 15.50
N ARG A 69 -4.43 7.71 15.73
CA ARG A 69 -4.01 6.92 16.90
C ARG A 69 -2.85 7.57 17.66
N THR A 70 -1.77 7.92 16.98
CA THR A 70 -0.52 8.37 17.63
C THR A 70 -0.28 9.87 17.52
N GLY A 71 -1.23 10.63 16.97
CA GLY A 71 -1.11 12.08 16.87
C GLY A 71 -1.90 12.68 15.72
N SER A 72 -1.77 14.00 15.60
CA SER A 72 -2.29 14.72 14.44
C SER A 72 -1.53 14.31 13.18
N ARG A 73 -2.17 14.49 12.02
CA ARG A 73 -1.55 14.23 10.71
C ARG A 73 -0.21 14.96 10.55
N ALA A 74 -0.13 16.21 11.00
CA ALA A 74 1.10 17.01 10.93
C ALA A 74 2.20 16.43 11.82
N LEU A 75 1.87 16.04 13.06
CA LEU A 75 2.82 15.47 14.01
C LEU A 75 3.41 14.15 13.50
N ILE A 76 2.56 13.19 13.13
CA ILE A 76 3.03 11.87 12.69
C ILE A 76 3.79 11.95 11.36
N THR A 77 3.48 12.93 10.50
CA THR A 77 4.25 13.17 9.28
C THR A 77 5.63 13.75 9.60
N LYS A 78 5.73 14.65 10.59
CA LYS A 78 7.00 15.20 11.05
C LYS A 78 7.88 14.10 11.65
N GLU A 79 7.35 13.33 12.59
CA GLU A 79 8.09 12.24 13.25
C GLU A 79 8.57 11.19 12.24
N PHE A 80 7.74 10.81 11.27
CA PHE A 80 8.13 9.87 10.21
C PHE A 80 9.31 10.38 9.36
N LYS A 81 9.45 11.70 9.19
CA LYS A 81 10.59 12.28 8.45
C LYS A 81 11.88 12.30 9.25
N GLU A 82 11.78 12.34 10.58
CA GLU A 82 12.92 12.49 11.48
C GLU A 82 13.45 11.13 11.98
N ILE A 83 12.58 10.11 12.07
CA ILE A 83 12.91 8.78 12.60
C ILE A 83 13.13 7.79 11.46
N ALA A 84 14.36 7.29 11.30
CA ALA A 84 14.72 6.35 10.23
C ALA A 84 14.01 4.99 10.36
N ASP A 85 14.04 4.38 11.55
CA ASP A 85 13.39 3.10 11.87
C ASP A 85 11.92 3.33 12.25
N SER A 86 11.12 3.87 11.32
CA SER A 86 9.72 4.17 11.56
C SER A 86 8.76 3.57 10.53
N VAL A 87 7.55 3.28 10.99
CA VAL A 87 6.45 2.77 10.19
C VAL A 87 5.26 3.70 10.38
N LEU A 88 4.71 4.22 9.28
CA LEU A 88 3.55 5.09 9.28
C LEU A 88 2.35 4.38 8.65
N LEU A 89 1.29 4.20 9.44
CA LEU A 89 0.02 3.65 9.00
C LEU A 89 -0.93 4.79 8.63
N GLY A 90 -1.33 4.84 7.37
CA GLY A 90 -2.25 5.85 6.84
C GLY A 90 -3.39 5.23 6.05
N THR A 91 -4.53 5.91 6.01
CA THR A 91 -5.55 5.59 5.00
C THR A 91 -5.13 6.16 3.64
N TYR A 92 -5.77 5.77 2.53
CA TYR A 92 -5.40 6.32 1.22
C TYR A 92 -5.44 7.84 1.12
N SER A 93 -6.37 8.51 1.82
CA SER A 93 -6.43 9.97 1.90
C SER A 93 -5.23 10.58 2.65
N PHE A 94 -4.49 9.77 3.41
CA PHE A 94 -3.21 10.16 3.99
C PHE A 94 -2.15 10.41 2.92
N TRP A 95 -2.19 9.69 1.80
CA TRP A 95 -1.22 9.84 0.73
C TRP A 95 -1.38 11.14 -0.07
N GLU A 96 -2.58 11.72 -0.05
CA GLU A 96 -2.89 12.96 -0.76
C GLU A 96 -2.29 14.15 0.00
N GLY A 97 -1.27 14.81 -0.56
CA GLY A 97 -0.68 16.03 0.00
C GLY A 97 0.46 15.82 0.98
N ILE A 98 0.96 14.59 1.15
CA ILE A 98 2.18 14.33 1.92
C ILE A 98 3.41 14.35 1.02
N ASP A 99 4.37 15.19 1.38
CA ASP A 99 5.69 15.25 0.77
C ASP A 99 6.70 14.68 1.76
N ILE A 100 7.17 13.45 1.53
CA ILE A 100 8.18 12.78 2.35
C ILE A 100 9.47 12.70 1.53
N PRO A 101 10.63 13.16 2.07
CA PRO A 101 11.91 13.01 1.40
C PRO A 101 12.25 11.53 1.13
N GLY A 102 12.95 11.25 0.02
CA GLY A 102 13.26 9.87 -0.43
C GLY A 102 13.93 9.00 0.65
N LYS A 103 14.88 9.55 1.41
CA LYS A 103 15.57 8.82 2.48
C LYS A 103 14.67 8.39 3.64
N ALA A 104 13.58 9.12 3.91
CA ALA A 104 12.63 8.78 4.96
C ALA A 104 11.57 7.77 4.51
N LEU A 105 11.36 7.61 3.20
CA LEU A 105 10.38 6.67 2.65
C LEU A 105 11.04 5.72 1.66
N GLN A 106 11.36 4.53 2.14
CA GLN A 106 12.05 3.49 1.38
C GLN A 106 11.11 2.32 1.02
N ASN A 107 10.09 2.07 1.85
CA ASN A 107 9.09 1.04 1.61
C ASN A 107 7.70 1.69 1.48
N LEU A 108 7.02 1.43 0.37
CA LEU A 108 5.59 1.72 0.21
C LEU A 108 4.82 0.41 0.20
N ILE A 109 3.91 0.23 1.15
CA ILE A 109 3.01 -0.92 1.19
C ILE A 109 1.59 -0.47 0.94
N ILE A 110 0.98 -1.03 -0.09
CA ILE A 110 -0.41 -0.83 -0.45
C ILE A 110 -1.15 -2.11 -0.11
N THR A 111 -2.03 -2.05 0.88
CA THR A 111 -2.74 -3.27 1.32
C THR A 111 -3.74 -3.73 0.27
N LYS A 112 -4.66 -2.86 -0.18
CA LYS A 112 -5.69 -3.18 -1.17
C LYS A 112 -5.69 -2.19 -2.32
N LEU A 113 -6.15 -2.61 -3.49
CA LEU A 113 -6.41 -1.71 -4.62
C LEU A 113 -7.38 -0.59 -4.20
N PRO A 114 -7.09 0.69 -4.53
CA PRO A 114 -7.82 1.87 -4.05
C PRO A 114 -9.12 2.12 -4.83
N PHE A 115 -10.00 1.13 -4.88
CA PHE A 115 -11.32 1.33 -5.47
C PHE A 115 -12.09 2.41 -4.70
N PRO A 116 -12.82 3.29 -5.42
CA PRO A 116 -13.69 4.26 -4.77
C PRO A 116 -14.80 3.55 -3.98
N VAL A 117 -15.38 4.26 -3.00
CA VAL A 117 -16.52 3.76 -2.24
C VAL A 117 -17.77 3.94 -3.11
N PRO A 118 -18.47 2.87 -3.51
CA PRO A 118 -19.60 3.01 -4.44
C PRO A 118 -20.74 3.89 -3.91
N LYS A 119 -20.93 3.92 -2.58
CA LYS A 119 -21.96 4.69 -1.87
C LYS A 119 -21.56 6.14 -1.57
N GLU A 120 -20.44 6.61 -2.11
CA GLU A 120 -20.09 8.03 -2.02
C GLU A 120 -20.99 8.81 -2.99
N PRO A 121 -21.69 9.89 -2.57
CA PRO A 121 -22.74 10.51 -3.37
C PRO A 121 -22.33 10.87 -4.82
N ILE A 122 -21.10 11.36 -4.99
CA ILE A 122 -20.58 11.72 -6.32
C ILE A 122 -20.31 10.46 -7.17
N MET A 123 -19.81 9.39 -6.56
CA MET A 123 -19.55 8.12 -7.24
C MET A 123 -20.85 7.41 -7.61
N GLU A 124 -21.83 7.44 -6.73
CA GLU A 124 -23.17 6.89 -6.93
C GLU A 124 -23.87 7.57 -8.10
N ALA A 125 -23.97 8.90 -8.09
CA ALA A 125 -24.60 9.65 -9.18
C ALA A 125 -23.92 9.43 -10.55
N ARG A 126 -22.58 9.32 -10.58
CA ARG A 126 -21.84 9.00 -11.80
C ARG A 126 -22.06 7.56 -12.26
N ALA A 127 -22.16 6.62 -11.33
CA ALA A 127 -22.42 5.22 -11.63
C ALA A 127 -23.83 5.04 -12.20
N GLU A 128 -24.85 5.61 -11.56
CA GLU A 128 -26.24 5.59 -12.05
C GLU A 128 -26.33 6.14 -13.48
N ARG A 129 -25.67 7.28 -13.75
CA ARG A 129 -25.63 7.84 -15.11
C ARG A 129 -25.06 6.86 -16.13
N LEU A 130 -23.97 6.16 -15.81
CA LEU A 130 -23.38 5.17 -16.70
C LEU A 130 -24.31 3.96 -16.91
N GLU A 131 -25.03 3.54 -15.86
CA GLU A 131 -26.02 2.47 -15.96
C GLU A 131 -27.18 2.86 -16.87
N THR A 132 -27.68 4.10 -16.80
CA THR A 132 -28.72 4.59 -17.74
C THR A 132 -28.28 4.58 -19.21
N MET A 133 -26.97 4.62 -19.46
CA MET A 133 -26.36 4.52 -20.78
C MET A 133 -26.05 3.07 -21.19
N GLY A 134 -26.44 2.07 -20.38
CA GLY A 134 -26.14 0.65 -20.61
C GLY A 134 -24.68 0.27 -20.39
N LEU A 135 -23.89 1.12 -19.73
CA LEU A 135 -22.47 0.88 -19.44
C LEU A 135 -22.29 0.31 -18.03
N ASN A 136 -21.25 -0.52 -17.86
CA ASN A 136 -20.88 -1.06 -16.55
C ASN A 136 -20.01 -0.05 -15.77
N PRO A 137 -20.48 0.52 -14.63
CA PRO A 137 -19.72 1.54 -13.89
C PRO A 137 -18.41 1.02 -13.31
N PHE A 138 -18.35 -0.25 -12.94
CA PHE A 138 -17.11 -0.85 -12.43
C PHE A 138 -16.00 -0.76 -13.48
N ASN A 139 -16.32 -1.07 -14.74
CA ASN A 139 -15.39 -1.00 -15.86
C ASN A 139 -15.09 0.42 -16.35
N ALA A 140 -16.12 1.26 -16.45
CA ALA A 140 -16.03 2.59 -17.04
C ALA A 140 -15.60 3.70 -16.06
N LEU A 141 -15.79 3.50 -14.75
CA LEU A 141 -15.52 4.51 -13.73
C LEU A 141 -14.59 3.99 -12.63
N PHE A 142 -14.93 2.90 -11.93
CA PHE A 142 -14.20 2.51 -10.72
C PHE A 142 -12.78 2.02 -10.99
N ILE A 143 -12.56 1.26 -12.08
CA ILE A 143 -11.20 0.86 -12.48
C ILE A 143 -10.34 2.07 -12.86
N PRO A 144 -10.77 2.99 -13.75
CA PRO A 144 -10.03 4.22 -14.03
C PRO A 144 -9.67 5.04 -12.78
N GLU A 145 -10.65 5.28 -11.89
CA GLU A 145 -10.43 6.03 -10.65
C GLU A 145 -9.38 5.35 -9.75
N ALA A 146 -9.48 4.03 -9.59
CA ALA A 146 -8.50 3.26 -8.81
C ALA A 146 -7.09 3.30 -9.43
N ILE A 147 -6.99 3.25 -10.77
CA ILE A 147 -5.71 3.37 -11.48
C ILE A 147 -5.08 4.75 -11.23
N ILE A 148 -5.85 5.83 -11.33
CA ILE A 148 -5.37 7.19 -11.08
C ILE A 148 -4.83 7.31 -9.65
N LYS A 149 -5.59 6.86 -8.65
CA LYS A 149 -5.16 6.86 -7.25
C LYS A 149 -3.90 6.03 -7.04
N LEU A 150 -3.81 4.84 -7.65
CA LEU A 150 -2.63 3.98 -7.54
C LEU A 150 -1.39 4.63 -8.15
N ARG A 151 -1.51 5.27 -9.32
CA ARG A 151 -0.40 5.99 -9.98
C ARG A 151 0.11 7.16 -9.15
N GLN A 152 -0.78 7.91 -8.50
CA GLN A 152 -0.39 8.96 -7.56
C GLN A 152 0.36 8.38 -6.34
N GLY A 153 -0.04 7.19 -5.89
CA GLY A 153 0.72 6.30 -5.02
C GLY A 153 2.17 6.15 -5.47
N PHE A 154 2.37 5.52 -6.62
CA PHE A 154 3.71 5.18 -7.12
C PHE A 154 4.58 6.42 -7.37
N GLY A 155 4.00 7.52 -7.85
CA GLY A 155 4.73 8.72 -8.21
C GLY A 155 5.44 9.44 -7.06
N ARG A 156 5.04 9.25 -5.79
CA ARG A 156 5.74 9.91 -4.67
C ARG A 156 6.96 9.14 -4.18
N LEU A 157 6.98 7.80 -4.30
CA LEU A 157 8.18 7.02 -3.96
C LEU A 157 9.30 7.24 -5.01
N MET A 158 8.92 7.43 -6.28
CA MET A 158 9.85 7.57 -7.40
C MET A 158 10.56 8.94 -7.50
N ARG A 159 10.50 9.79 -6.46
CA ARG A 159 10.95 11.20 -6.54
C ARG A 159 12.47 11.40 -6.40
N ALA A 160 13.23 10.41 -5.93
CA ALA A 160 14.68 10.50 -5.86
C ALA A 160 15.31 9.51 -6.87
N LYS A 161 16.06 10.05 -7.85
CA LYS A 161 16.80 9.24 -8.84
C LYS A 161 17.88 8.35 -8.19
N ASP A 162 18.26 8.65 -6.95
CA ASP A 162 19.40 8.04 -6.27
C ASP A 162 19.01 7.13 -5.09
N ASP A 163 17.74 7.11 -4.66
CA ASP A 163 17.30 6.30 -3.51
C ASP A 163 16.56 5.03 -3.99
N GLY A 164 17.16 3.87 -3.74
CA GLY A 164 16.49 2.58 -3.88
C GLY A 164 15.27 2.47 -2.94
N GLY A 165 14.21 1.82 -3.41
CA GLY A 165 12.98 1.61 -2.62
C GLY A 165 12.20 0.39 -3.10
N ILE A 166 11.26 -0.07 -2.28
CA ILE A 166 10.32 -1.15 -2.63
C ILE A 166 8.88 -0.67 -2.59
N ILE A 167 8.07 -1.15 -3.54
CA ILE A 167 6.62 -1.00 -3.55
C ILE A 167 5.99 -2.38 -3.47
N LEU A 168 5.15 -2.61 -2.47
CA LEU A 168 4.44 -3.86 -2.27
C LEU A 168 2.94 -3.60 -2.42
N VAL A 169 2.27 -4.29 -3.36
CA VAL A 169 0.80 -4.25 -3.46
C VAL A 169 0.27 -5.60 -3.00
N LEU A 170 -0.27 -5.66 -1.77
CA LEU A 170 -0.69 -6.89 -1.09
C LEU A 170 -2.11 -7.32 -1.48
N ASP A 171 -2.43 -7.18 -2.78
CA ASP A 171 -3.75 -7.46 -3.34
C ASP A 171 -3.63 -8.33 -4.58
N ASN A 172 -3.87 -9.63 -4.40
CA ASN A 172 -3.76 -10.61 -5.47
C ASN A 172 -4.78 -10.42 -6.61
N ARG A 173 -5.78 -9.53 -6.45
CA ARG A 173 -6.71 -9.17 -7.53
C ARG A 173 -6.00 -8.46 -8.67
N LEU A 174 -4.83 -7.86 -8.43
CA LEU A 174 -4.01 -7.28 -9.48
C LEU A 174 -3.55 -8.34 -10.51
N ILE A 175 -3.43 -9.60 -10.07
CA ILE A 175 -3.00 -10.73 -10.91
C ILE A 175 -4.20 -11.58 -11.35
N ASN A 176 -5.10 -11.88 -10.41
CA ASN A 176 -6.14 -12.90 -10.60
C ASN A 176 -7.46 -12.37 -11.18
N ARG A 177 -7.55 -11.09 -11.56
CA ARG A 177 -8.75 -10.50 -12.16
C ARG A 177 -8.42 -9.90 -13.52
N ASP A 178 -9.36 -10.01 -14.45
CA ASP A 178 -9.19 -9.54 -15.84
C ASP A 178 -8.81 -8.05 -15.91
N TYR A 179 -9.36 -7.23 -15.01
CA TYR A 179 -9.01 -5.81 -14.93
C TYR A 179 -7.60 -5.55 -14.43
N GLY A 180 -6.94 -6.52 -13.79
CA GLY A 180 -5.60 -6.40 -13.23
C GLY A 180 -4.59 -5.97 -14.29
N LYS A 181 -4.73 -6.47 -15.53
CA LYS A 181 -3.92 -6.07 -16.67
C LYS A 181 -3.96 -4.55 -16.91
N ARG A 182 -5.14 -3.91 -16.81
CA ARG A 182 -5.28 -2.45 -16.97
C ARG A 182 -4.48 -1.67 -15.93
N PHE A 183 -4.39 -2.18 -14.70
CA PHE A 183 -3.54 -1.57 -13.69
C PHE A 183 -2.07 -1.77 -14.04
N LEU A 184 -1.64 -3.00 -14.35
CA LEU A 184 -0.25 -3.31 -14.70
C LEU A 184 0.26 -2.46 -15.87
N ASP A 185 -0.54 -2.32 -16.92
CA ASP A 185 -0.21 -1.54 -18.13
C ASP A 185 -0.14 -0.02 -17.84
N SER A 186 -0.77 0.44 -16.77
CA SER A 186 -0.84 1.87 -16.41
C SER A 186 0.27 2.35 -15.47
N LEU A 187 0.99 1.42 -14.84
CA LEU A 187 2.01 1.74 -13.84
C LEU A 187 3.35 2.05 -14.51
N PRO A 188 4.16 2.97 -13.95
CA PRO A 188 5.40 3.42 -14.56
C PRO A 188 6.54 2.38 -14.49
N MET A 189 6.29 1.20 -13.94
CA MET A 189 7.32 0.20 -13.67
C MET A 189 6.77 -1.23 -13.70
N ARG A 190 7.64 -2.17 -14.03
CA ARG A 190 7.29 -3.60 -14.10
C ARG A 190 7.06 -4.15 -12.70
N ILE A 191 5.93 -4.82 -12.52
CA ILE A 191 5.60 -5.56 -11.30
C ILE A 191 6.16 -6.98 -11.40
N THR A 192 6.85 -7.39 -10.34
CA THR A 192 7.25 -8.78 -10.11
C THR A 192 6.14 -9.50 -9.35
N ILE A 193 5.84 -10.74 -9.74
CA ILE A 193 4.86 -11.57 -9.04
C ILE A 193 5.62 -12.58 -8.21
N SER A 194 5.24 -12.74 -6.95
CA SER A 194 5.77 -13.77 -6.08
C SER A 194 4.67 -14.77 -5.70
N TYR A 195 4.97 -16.07 -5.81
CA TYR A 195 4.01 -17.15 -5.60
C TYR A 195 4.15 -17.87 -4.25
N SER A 196 5.17 -17.53 -3.45
CA SER A 196 5.34 -18.04 -2.09
C SER A 196 5.89 -16.95 -1.18
N GLU A 197 5.62 -17.08 0.12
CA GLU A 197 6.13 -16.13 1.12
C GLU A 197 7.67 -16.12 1.15
N GLU A 198 8.29 -17.29 1.00
CA GLU A 198 9.73 -17.43 0.97
C GLU A 198 10.36 -16.65 -0.22
N ASP A 199 9.85 -16.83 -1.44
CA ASP A 199 10.32 -16.09 -2.62
C ASP A 199 10.12 -14.57 -2.43
N PHE A 200 8.99 -14.17 -1.84
CA PHE A 200 8.67 -12.77 -1.59
C PHE A 200 9.67 -12.10 -0.64
N LEU A 201 9.93 -12.72 0.51
CA LEU A 201 10.89 -12.21 1.49
C LEU A 201 12.33 -12.26 0.94
N ASN A 202 12.69 -13.32 0.22
CA ASN A 202 14.01 -13.46 -0.41
C ASN A 202 14.28 -12.37 -1.44
N ARG A 203 13.29 -12.02 -2.28
CA ARG A 203 13.42 -10.92 -3.25
C ARG A 203 13.62 -9.57 -2.57
N ILE A 204 12.87 -9.30 -1.50
CA ILE A 204 12.99 -8.06 -0.73
C ILE A 204 14.38 -7.97 -0.08
N SER A 205 14.82 -9.03 0.60
CA SER A 205 16.14 -9.08 1.23
C SER A 205 17.27 -8.92 0.21
N THR A 206 17.18 -9.64 -0.92
CA THR A 206 18.18 -9.57 -1.99
C THR A 206 18.28 -8.18 -2.60
N PHE A 207 17.14 -7.51 -2.80
CA PHE A 207 17.13 -6.13 -3.32
C PHE A 207 17.88 -5.19 -2.38
N TRP A 208 17.60 -5.25 -1.07
CA TRP A 208 18.25 -4.38 -0.10
C TRP A 208 19.73 -4.71 0.11
N LYS A 209 20.13 -5.98 0.03
CA LYS A 209 21.55 -6.38 0.07
C LYS A 209 22.38 -5.82 -1.09
N LYS A 210 21.77 -5.59 -2.25
CA LYS A 210 22.46 -5.02 -3.45
C LYS A 210 22.57 -3.50 -3.43
N GLN A 211 21.89 -2.83 -2.51
CA GLN A 211 21.91 -1.36 -2.36
C GLN A 211 22.91 -0.91 -1.28
N HIS A 212 23.58 -1.85 -0.63
CA HIS A 212 24.71 -1.67 0.28
C HIS A 212 25.98 -2.19 -0.40
#